data_AF-A0A8H8N5F2-F1
#
_entry.id   AF-A0A8H8N5F2-F1
#
_cell.length_a   1.000
_cell.length_b   1.000
_cell.length_c   1.000
_cell.angle_alpha   90.00
_cell.angle_beta   90.00
_cell.angle_gamma   90.00
#
_symmetry.space_group_name_H-M   'P 1'
#
loop_
_entity.id
_entity.type
_entity.pdbx_description
1 polymer ?
#
loop_
_entity_poly.entity_id
_entity_poly.type
_entity_poly.pdbx_seq_one_letter_code
_entity_poly.pdbx_strand_id
1 'polypeptide(L)'
;MLVKESINQIISDLFGGDGKDAIAAGLGCDSSSGNALPSVGDFNYEDACFLVNLLWRDRFAFFTLCERRMLPGLSALLFALYGVMTLSEIEEVAKPWSQLQELFLRAYLTATFQDQHILAWITINTSILMKDHGIQNATISDDTDARKLVDAYARSISTLEFSRGTISWYMLRTSTVLFYWLAEMLQYNLLDLVPITVRTGLERLWREFDQDAEYHVYGDMGDHFRMYSSSVFRMMENVLRVLDAKHQGMLAKTMLDVDVYGLIGRILMMITREGP
;
A
#
# COMPACT_ATOMS: atom_id res chain seq x y z
N MET A 1 2.71 24.75 11.24
CA MET A 1 1.64 24.28 12.15
C MET A 1 0.29 24.23 11.43
N LEU A 2 -0.12 25.33 10.78
CA LEU A 2 -1.42 25.44 10.06
C LEU A 2 -1.66 24.45 8.89
N VAL A 3 -0.62 23.96 8.20
CA VAL A 3 -0.78 23.02 7.05
C VAL A 3 -1.09 21.59 7.49
N LYS A 4 -0.56 21.14 8.65
CA LYS A 4 -0.82 19.78 9.18
C LYS A 4 -2.27 19.63 9.66
N GLU A 5 -2.84 20.67 10.26
CA GLU A 5 -4.24 20.67 10.71
C GLU A 5 -5.21 20.65 9.52
N SER A 6 -4.89 21.37 8.44
CA SER A 6 -5.70 21.35 7.22
C SER A 6 -5.68 20.01 6.49
N ILE A 7 -4.52 19.33 6.41
CA ILE A 7 -4.44 17.99 5.81
C ILE A 7 -5.22 16.99 6.65
N ASN A 8 -5.08 16.99 7.99
CA ASN A 8 -5.83 16.08 8.85
C ASN A 8 -7.34 16.30 8.80
N GLN A 9 -7.81 17.52 8.58
CA GLN A 9 -9.22 17.83 8.39
C GLN A 9 -9.72 17.37 7.02
N ILE A 10 -9.01 17.66 5.93
CA ILE A 10 -9.33 17.16 4.57
C ILE A 10 -9.34 15.63 4.55
N ILE A 11 -8.38 15.02 5.23
CA ILE A 11 -8.33 13.60 5.52
C ILE A 11 -9.64 13.24 6.23
N SER A 12 -9.89 13.71 7.45
CA SER A 12 -11.10 13.36 8.23
C SER A 12 -12.41 13.50 7.44
N ASP A 13 -12.53 14.52 6.59
CA ASP A 13 -13.69 14.78 5.74
C ASP A 13 -13.77 13.81 4.54
N LEU A 14 -12.63 13.43 3.94
CA LEU A 14 -12.52 12.35 2.94
C LEU A 14 -12.78 10.96 3.51
N PHE A 15 -12.47 10.72 4.78
CA PHE A 15 -12.56 9.41 5.44
C PHE A 15 -13.83 9.20 6.28
N GLY A 16 -14.70 10.21 6.43
CA GLY A 16 -15.86 10.19 7.34
C GLY A 16 -17.25 10.14 6.68
N GLY A 17 -17.37 10.29 5.35
CA GLY A 17 -18.64 10.34 4.61
C GLY A 17 -18.74 9.36 3.44
N ASP A 18 -19.90 9.31 2.76
CA ASP A 18 -20.11 8.53 1.53
C ASP A 18 -19.02 8.87 0.51
N GLY A 19 -18.12 7.92 0.24
CA GLY A 19 -16.80 8.20 -0.32
C GLY A 19 -16.81 8.92 -1.68
N LYS A 20 -17.90 8.81 -2.45
CA LYS A 20 -18.03 9.48 -3.76
C LYS A 20 -18.20 11.00 -3.64
N ASP A 21 -18.98 11.48 -2.68
CA ASP A 21 -19.21 12.92 -2.52
C ASP A 21 -17.97 13.63 -1.98
N ALA A 22 -17.23 12.96 -1.10
CA ALA A 22 -15.97 13.49 -0.58
C ALA A 22 -14.87 13.53 -1.66
N ILE A 23 -14.79 12.50 -2.51
CA ILE A 23 -13.91 12.50 -3.70
C ILE A 23 -14.28 13.65 -4.63
N ALA A 24 -15.56 13.81 -4.96
CA ALA A 24 -16.02 14.88 -5.85
C ALA A 24 -15.71 16.27 -5.29
N ALA A 25 -15.95 16.49 -4.00
CA ALA A 25 -15.55 17.72 -3.31
C ALA A 25 -14.03 17.97 -3.37
N GLY A 26 -13.22 16.94 -3.15
CA GLY A 26 -11.76 17.01 -3.27
C GLY A 26 -11.25 17.34 -4.67
N LEU A 27 -12.00 16.96 -5.71
CA LEU A 27 -11.70 17.26 -7.12
C LEU A 27 -12.32 18.58 -7.62
N GLY A 28 -13.10 19.25 -6.78
CA GLY A 28 -13.82 20.46 -7.14
C GLY A 28 -14.89 20.23 -8.22
N CYS A 29 -15.52 19.06 -8.22
CA CYS A 29 -16.56 18.68 -9.18
C CYS A 29 -17.86 18.23 -8.51
N ASP A 30 -18.94 18.21 -9.28
CA ASP A 30 -20.21 17.59 -8.89
C ASP A 30 -20.09 16.06 -9.10
N SER A 31 -20.48 15.27 -8.10
CA SER A 31 -20.41 13.79 -8.13
C SER A 31 -21.23 13.17 -9.26
N SER A 32 -22.16 13.93 -9.85
CA SER A 32 -22.97 13.53 -11.00
C SER A 32 -22.29 13.68 -12.38
N SER A 33 -21.20 14.44 -12.48
CA SER A 33 -20.63 14.83 -13.78
C SER A 33 -19.52 13.89 -14.28
N GLY A 34 -18.84 13.17 -13.39
CA GLY A 34 -17.69 12.32 -13.72
C GLY A 34 -16.43 13.07 -14.21
N ASN A 35 -16.48 14.41 -14.32
CA ASN A 35 -15.40 15.26 -14.81
C ASN A 35 -14.78 16.07 -13.67
N ALA A 36 -13.46 16.09 -13.58
CA ALA A 36 -12.72 16.90 -12.61
C ALA A 36 -12.23 18.22 -13.22
N LEU A 37 -11.97 19.21 -12.37
CA LEU A 37 -11.35 20.50 -12.77
C LEU A 37 -12.06 21.23 -13.93
N PRO A 38 -13.39 21.46 -13.86
CA PRO A 38 -14.13 22.09 -14.97
C PRO A 38 -13.67 23.53 -15.28
N SER A 39 -13.06 24.20 -14.30
CA SER A 39 -12.50 25.54 -14.47
C SER A 39 -11.22 25.61 -15.31
N VAL A 40 -10.58 24.47 -15.60
CA VAL A 40 -9.26 24.40 -16.27
C VAL A 40 -9.29 23.58 -17.57
N GLY A 41 -10.47 23.10 -17.99
CA GLY A 41 -10.65 22.45 -19.29
C GLY A 41 -11.22 21.04 -19.27
N ASP A 42 -11.92 20.65 -18.19
CA ASP A 42 -12.59 19.35 -18.01
C ASP A 42 -11.65 18.13 -18.15
N PHE A 43 -11.14 17.65 -17.02
CA PHE A 43 -10.37 16.41 -16.95
C PHE A 43 -11.31 15.21 -16.78
N ASN A 44 -11.47 14.41 -17.83
CA ASN A 44 -12.48 13.35 -17.89
C ASN A 44 -11.86 11.92 -17.82
N TYR A 45 -12.73 10.91 -17.89
CA TYR A 45 -12.33 9.50 -17.84
C TYR A 45 -11.33 9.08 -18.92
N GLU A 46 -11.50 9.58 -20.16
CA GLU A 46 -10.61 9.25 -21.28
C GLU A 46 -9.21 9.84 -21.03
N ASP A 47 -9.13 11.06 -20.51
CA ASP A 47 -7.87 11.69 -20.12
C ASP A 47 -7.18 10.92 -18.98
N ALA A 48 -7.95 10.52 -17.97
CA ALA A 48 -7.45 9.72 -16.85
C ALA A 48 -6.91 8.36 -17.33
N CYS A 49 -7.64 7.68 -18.22
CA CYS A 49 -7.18 6.42 -18.82
C CYS A 49 -5.93 6.61 -19.67
N PHE A 50 -5.88 7.67 -20.47
CA PHE A 50 -4.69 8.00 -21.26
C PHE A 50 -3.47 8.20 -20.36
N LEU A 51 -3.60 8.97 -19.28
CA LEU A 51 -2.50 9.23 -18.35
C LEU A 51 -2.07 7.98 -17.58
N VAL A 52 -3.01 7.16 -17.08
CA VAL A 52 -2.65 5.90 -16.40
C VAL A 52 -1.88 4.99 -17.35
N ASN A 53 -2.35 4.82 -18.59
CA ASN A 53 -1.67 4.01 -19.59
C ASN A 53 -0.29 4.57 -19.94
N LEU A 54 -0.16 5.89 -20.06
CA LEU A 54 1.12 6.55 -20.34
C LEU A 54 2.14 6.32 -19.21
N LEU A 55 1.73 6.58 -17.97
CA LEU A 55 2.59 6.42 -16.78
C LEU A 55 2.96 4.96 -16.55
N TRP A 56 2.01 4.04 -16.71
CA TRP A 56 2.25 2.62 -16.51
C TRP A 56 3.14 2.01 -17.61
N ARG A 57 2.99 2.45 -18.87
CA ARG A 57 3.84 2.02 -19.96
C ARG A 57 5.32 2.34 -19.69
N ASP A 58 5.60 3.49 -19.09
CA ASP A 58 6.95 3.91 -18.70
C ASP A 58 7.17 3.88 -17.17
N ARG A 59 6.61 2.86 -16.52
CA ARG A 59 6.63 2.71 -15.06
C ARG A 59 8.03 2.68 -14.44
N PHE A 60 9.05 2.27 -15.19
CA PHE A 60 10.43 2.28 -14.71
C PHE A 60 10.97 3.72 -14.59
N ALA A 61 10.72 4.56 -15.62
CA ALA A 61 11.08 5.97 -15.58
C ALA A 61 10.24 6.69 -14.52
N PHE A 62 8.94 6.42 -14.46
CA PHE A 62 8.05 6.91 -13.41
C PHE A 62 8.64 6.64 -12.02
N PHE A 63 8.96 5.38 -11.70
CA PHE A 63 9.51 5.02 -10.41
C PHE A 63 10.84 5.71 -10.11
N THR A 64 11.72 5.80 -11.11
CA THR A 64 13.00 6.52 -10.98
C THR A 64 12.80 8.01 -10.68
N LEU A 65 11.80 8.65 -11.30
CA LEU A 65 11.45 10.05 -11.04
C LEU A 65 10.86 10.23 -9.64
N CYS A 66 10.07 9.27 -9.16
CA CYS A 66 9.58 9.25 -7.78
C CYS A 66 10.74 9.15 -6.77
N GLU A 67 11.69 8.21 -6.98
CA GLU A 67 12.88 8.07 -6.13
C GLU A 67 13.72 9.36 -6.07
N ARG A 68 13.80 10.08 -7.19
CA ARG A 68 14.53 11.36 -7.29
C ARG A 68 13.71 12.57 -6.83
N ARG A 69 12.47 12.38 -6.39
CA ARG A 69 11.54 13.45 -5.97
C ARG A 69 11.35 14.53 -7.04
N MET A 70 11.33 14.12 -8.30
CA MET A 70 11.23 15.04 -9.45
C MET A 70 9.78 15.31 -9.89
N LEU A 71 8.79 14.75 -9.17
CA LEU A 71 7.38 14.86 -9.49
C LEU A 71 6.60 15.55 -8.36
N PRO A 72 6.78 16.87 -8.17
CA PRO A 72 5.98 17.61 -7.19
C PRO A 72 4.49 17.53 -7.54
N GLY A 73 3.64 17.29 -6.54
CA GLY A 73 2.19 17.14 -6.74
C GLY A 73 1.75 15.79 -7.30
N LEU A 74 2.64 14.79 -7.37
CA LEU A 74 2.29 13.46 -7.87
C LEU A 74 1.15 12.81 -7.08
N SER A 75 1.14 12.94 -5.75
CA SER A 75 0.07 12.43 -4.88
C SER A 75 -1.29 13.01 -5.26
N ALA A 76 -1.35 14.31 -5.55
CA ALA A 76 -2.57 14.99 -6.01
C ALA A 76 -2.99 14.54 -7.41
N LEU A 77 -2.06 14.37 -8.35
CA LEU A 77 -2.36 13.83 -9.68
C LEU A 77 -2.93 12.41 -9.57
N LEU A 78 -2.29 11.56 -8.78
CA LEU A 78 -2.73 10.18 -8.53
C LEU A 78 -4.12 10.12 -7.88
N PHE A 79 -4.41 11.03 -6.94
CA PHE A 79 -5.75 11.20 -6.37
C PHE A 79 -6.78 11.64 -7.43
N ALA A 80 -6.43 12.55 -8.33
CA ALA A 80 -7.31 12.96 -9.42
C ALA A 80 -7.63 11.82 -10.39
N LEU A 81 -6.62 11.02 -10.76
CA LEU A 81 -6.81 9.82 -11.58
C LEU A 81 -7.75 8.82 -10.91
N TYR A 82 -7.53 8.55 -9.61
CA TYR A 82 -8.42 7.70 -8.83
C TYR A 82 -9.86 8.22 -8.84
N GLY A 83 -10.05 9.47 -8.47
CA GLY A 83 -11.39 10.01 -8.28
C GLY A 83 -12.18 10.11 -9.57
N VAL A 84 -11.56 10.52 -10.69
CA VAL A 84 -12.22 10.49 -12.01
C VAL A 84 -12.62 9.06 -12.40
N MET A 85 -11.76 8.07 -12.16
CA MET A 85 -12.13 6.66 -12.41
C MET A 85 -13.28 6.19 -11.52
N THR A 86 -13.30 6.57 -10.24
CA THR A 86 -14.37 6.20 -9.29
C THR A 86 -15.70 6.87 -9.62
N LEU A 87 -15.68 8.11 -10.10
CA LEU A 87 -16.89 8.87 -10.45
C LEU A 87 -17.44 8.53 -11.84
N SER A 88 -16.62 7.96 -12.72
CA SER A 88 -17.04 7.52 -14.04
C SER A 88 -18.10 6.41 -13.98
N GLU A 89 -19.12 6.51 -14.83
CA GLU A 89 -20.19 5.51 -15.01
C GLU A 89 -19.74 4.23 -15.72
N ILE A 90 -18.49 4.18 -16.19
CA ILE A 90 -17.90 3.00 -16.82
C ILE A 90 -17.90 1.82 -15.83
N GLU A 91 -18.11 0.61 -16.35
CA GLU A 91 -18.08 -0.61 -15.54
C GLU A 91 -16.70 -0.82 -14.88
N GLU A 92 -16.68 -1.21 -13.60
CA GLU A 92 -15.44 -1.30 -12.81
C GLU A 92 -14.40 -2.24 -13.43
N VAL A 93 -14.82 -3.36 -14.01
CA VAL A 93 -13.92 -4.32 -14.67
C VAL A 93 -13.28 -3.77 -15.97
N ALA A 94 -13.83 -2.71 -16.56
CA ALA A 94 -13.28 -2.09 -17.77
C ALA A 94 -12.23 -1.01 -17.46
N LYS A 95 -12.13 -0.56 -16.21
CA LYS A 95 -11.19 0.49 -15.78
C LYS A 95 -9.79 -0.09 -15.54
N PRO A 96 -8.70 0.68 -15.77
CA PRO A 96 -7.32 0.21 -15.62
C PRO A 96 -6.86 0.16 -14.15
N TRP A 97 -7.64 -0.47 -13.28
CA TRP A 97 -7.40 -0.48 -11.83
C TRP A 97 -6.07 -1.15 -11.45
N SER A 98 -5.68 -2.20 -12.16
CA SER A 98 -4.43 -2.91 -11.85
C SER A 98 -3.19 -2.06 -12.17
N GLN A 99 -3.20 -1.33 -13.27
CA GLN A 99 -2.14 -0.38 -13.64
C GLN A 99 -2.09 0.78 -12.64
N LEU A 100 -3.26 1.31 -12.28
CA LEU A 100 -3.37 2.42 -11.36
C LEU A 100 -2.91 2.05 -9.93
N GLN A 101 -3.29 0.86 -9.44
CA GLN A 101 -2.80 0.29 -8.19
C GLN A 101 -1.27 0.18 -8.18
N GLU A 102 -0.67 -0.30 -9.27
CA GLU A 102 0.78 -0.42 -9.38
C GLU A 102 1.47 0.95 -9.29
N LEU A 103 0.91 1.98 -9.93
CA LEU A 103 1.42 3.35 -9.84
C LEU A 103 1.34 3.90 -8.42
N PHE A 104 0.25 3.64 -7.69
CA PHE A 104 0.13 4.05 -6.28
C PHE A 104 1.16 3.38 -5.38
N LEU A 105 1.35 2.07 -5.54
CA LEU A 105 2.31 1.31 -4.75
C LEU A 105 3.75 1.80 -5.01
N ARG A 106 4.11 2.03 -6.28
CA ARG A 106 5.39 2.62 -6.67
C ARG A 106 5.61 4.01 -6.08
N ALA A 107 4.59 4.88 -6.15
CA ALA A 107 4.66 6.21 -5.56
C ALA A 107 4.81 6.13 -4.02
N TYR A 108 4.02 5.27 -3.37
CA TYR A 108 4.04 5.11 -1.91
C TYR A 108 5.42 4.70 -1.38
N LEU A 109 6.11 3.78 -2.06
CA LEU A 109 7.44 3.30 -1.67
C LEU A 109 8.51 4.40 -1.59
N THR A 110 8.29 5.55 -2.22
CA THR A 110 9.24 6.66 -2.31
C THR A 110 8.69 7.97 -1.74
N ALA A 111 7.43 7.96 -1.32
CA ALA A 111 6.70 9.12 -0.86
C ALA A 111 7.25 9.67 0.45
N THR A 112 7.08 10.98 0.63
CA THR A 112 7.30 11.62 1.93
C THR A 112 6.19 11.22 2.89
N PHE A 113 6.43 11.33 4.20
CA PHE A 113 5.40 11.09 5.21
C PHE A 113 4.09 11.87 4.93
N GLN A 114 4.20 13.11 4.41
CA GLN A 114 3.03 13.94 4.08
C GLN A 114 2.18 13.34 2.94
N ASP A 115 2.82 12.80 1.91
CA ASP A 115 2.15 12.21 0.75
C ASP A 115 1.65 10.78 1.01
N GLN A 116 2.31 10.07 1.94
CA GLN A 116 2.00 8.68 2.25
C GLN A 116 0.56 8.47 2.72
N HIS A 117 -0.07 9.44 3.40
CA HIS A 117 -1.44 9.30 3.87
C HIS A 117 -2.46 9.17 2.73
N ILE A 118 -2.37 10.08 1.77
CA ILE A 118 -3.26 10.10 0.60
C ILE A 118 -3.02 8.82 -0.22
N LEU A 119 -1.75 8.49 -0.47
CA LEU A 119 -1.39 7.29 -1.22
C LEU A 119 -1.81 6.00 -0.52
N ALA A 120 -1.69 5.91 0.81
CA ALA A 120 -2.15 4.78 1.62
C ALA A 120 -3.65 4.56 1.44
N TRP A 121 -4.45 5.62 1.58
CA TRP A 121 -5.89 5.52 1.43
C TRP A 121 -6.30 5.07 0.04
N ILE A 122 -5.75 5.71 -1.01
CA ILE A 122 -6.10 5.36 -2.38
C ILE A 122 -5.70 3.90 -2.66
N THR A 123 -4.51 3.48 -2.20
CA THR A 123 -4.01 2.11 -2.35
C THR A 123 -4.94 1.09 -1.70
N ILE A 124 -5.47 1.40 -0.52
CA ILE A 124 -6.38 0.52 0.22
C ILE A 124 -7.72 0.42 -0.51
N ASN A 125 -8.33 1.54 -0.89
CA ASN A 125 -9.64 1.53 -1.54
C ASN A 125 -9.58 0.87 -2.92
N THR A 126 -8.53 1.15 -3.68
CA THR A 126 -8.31 0.50 -4.98
C THR A 126 -8.12 -1.00 -4.80
N SER A 127 -7.37 -1.44 -3.77
CA SER A 127 -7.21 -2.87 -3.47
C SER A 127 -8.53 -3.56 -3.05
N ILE A 128 -9.38 -2.90 -2.26
CA ILE A 128 -10.72 -3.43 -1.91
C ILE A 128 -11.57 -3.55 -3.17
N LEU A 129 -11.64 -2.48 -3.97
CA LEU A 129 -12.43 -2.44 -5.20
C LEU A 129 -12.01 -3.54 -6.17
N MET A 130 -10.70 -3.69 -6.40
CA MET A 130 -10.17 -4.74 -7.25
C MET A 130 -10.57 -6.12 -6.77
N LYS A 131 -10.46 -6.38 -5.45
CA LYS A 131 -10.86 -7.65 -4.86
C LYS A 131 -12.35 -7.94 -5.05
N ASP A 132 -13.21 -6.96 -4.81
CA ASP A 132 -14.67 -7.11 -4.89
C ASP A 132 -15.13 -7.40 -6.32
N HIS A 133 -14.38 -6.95 -7.32
CA HIS A 133 -14.65 -7.18 -8.74
C HIS A 133 -13.78 -8.28 -9.37
N GLY A 134 -12.99 -9.01 -8.59
CA GLY A 134 -12.13 -10.08 -9.09
C GLY A 134 -11.01 -9.62 -10.03
N ILE A 135 -10.60 -8.36 -9.94
CA ILE A 135 -9.54 -7.76 -10.76
C ILE A 135 -8.18 -8.15 -10.16
N GLN A 136 -7.30 -8.70 -10.99
CA GLN A 136 -5.96 -9.14 -10.58
C GLN A 136 -4.93 -8.00 -10.69
N ASN A 137 -3.87 -8.10 -9.90
CA ASN A 137 -2.73 -7.19 -10.00
C ASN A 137 -2.02 -7.31 -11.37
N ALA A 138 -1.41 -6.21 -11.81
CA ALA A 138 -0.57 -6.23 -13.00
C ALA A 138 0.67 -7.11 -12.75
N THR A 139 0.99 -7.97 -13.71
CA THR A 139 2.14 -8.88 -13.60
C THR A 139 3.45 -8.10 -13.82
N ILE A 140 4.37 -8.22 -12.87
CA ILE A 140 5.74 -7.72 -13.02
C ILE A 140 6.60 -8.86 -13.53
N SER A 141 7.11 -8.69 -14.76
CA SER A 141 7.90 -9.70 -15.48
C SER A 141 9.40 -9.38 -15.58
N ASP A 142 9.84 -8.24 -15.03
CA ASP A 142 11.23 -7.80 -15.10
C ASP A 142 11.93 -7.96 -13.75
N ASP A 143 12.93 -8.84 -13.69
CA ASP A 143 13.70 -9.14 -12.48
C ASP A 143 14.45 -7.93 -11.92
N THR A 144 14.93 -7.02 -12.78
CA THR A 144 15.68 -5.84 -12.35
C THR A 144 14.76 -4.86 -11.65
N ASP A 145 13.55 -4.68 -12.17
CA ASP A 145 12.54 -3.85 -11.56
C ASP A 145 12.01 -4.43 -10.25
N ALA A 146 11.72 -5.72 -10.21
CA ALA A 146 11.31 -6.39 -8.97
C ALA A 146 12.36 -6.23 -7.86
N ARG A 147 13.66 -6.35 -8.17
CA ARG A 147 14.75 -6.08 -7.21
C ARG A 147 14.71 -4.65 -6.70
N LYS A 148 14.54 -3.66 -7.57
CA LYS A 148 14.41 -2.26 -7.17
C LYS A 148 13.20 -2.01 -6.27
N LEU A 149 12.07 -2.65 -6.55
CA LEU A 149 10.86 -2.56 -5.75
C LEU A 149 11.03 -3.19 -4.37
N VAL A 150 11.65 -4.37 -4.28
CA VAL A 150 11.97 -5.02 -3.00
C VAL A 150 12.95 -4.17 -2.19
N ASP A 151 13.98 -3.62 -2.82
CA ASP A 151 14.94 -2.74 -2.15
C ASP A 151 14.26 -1.46 -1.63
N ALA A 152 13.36 -0.86 -2.43
CA ALA A 152 12.59 0.30 -2.01
C ALA A 152 11.57 -0.02 -0.91
N TYR A 153 11.01 -1.23 -0.92
CA TYR A 153 10.16 -1.73 0.17
C TYR A 153 10.95 -1.87 1.47
N ALA A 154 12.11 -2.52 1.43
CA ALA A 154 12.99 -2.64 2.59
C ALA A 154 13.37 -1.26 3.16
N ARG A 155 13.74 -0.32 2.28
CA ARG A 155 14.03 1.07 2.67
C ARG A 155 12.81 1.76 3.27
N SER A 156 11.66 1.75 2.60
CA SER A 156 10.47 2.48 3.05
C SER A 156 9.97 2.01 4.42
N ILE A 157 9.89 0.69 4.63
CA ILE A 157 9.56 0.10 5.95
C ILE A 157 10.59 0.51 7.00
N SER A 158 11.88 0.54 6.64
CA SER A 158 12.93 0.93 7.58
C SER A 158 12.84 2.40 8.01
N THR A 159 12.36 3.29 7.14
CA THR A 159 12.30 4.75 7.34
C THR A 159 10.92 5.28 7.72
N LEU A 160 9.89 4.43 7.71
CA LEU A 160 8.52 4.83 8.03
C LEU A 160 8.46 5.40 9.44
N GLU A 161 8.25 6.71 9.54
CA GLU A 161 7.95 7.37 10.81
C GLU A 161 6.57 6.92 11.27
N PHE A 162 6.51 6.36 12.47
CA PHE A 162 5.26 5.93 13.05
C PHE A 162 4.57 7.14 13.68
N SER A 163 3.38 7.45 13.20
CA SER A 163 2.54 8.45 13.84
C SER A 163 1.39 7.79 14.59
N ARG A 164 1.08 8.36 15.75
CA ARG A 164 0.03 7.88 16.65
C ARG A 164 -1.37 8.00 16.02
N GLY A 165 -2.26 7.05 16.35
CA GLY A 165 -3.70 7.13 16.05
C GLY A 165 -4.10 6.60 14.67
N THR A 166 -5.14 7.19 14.07
CA THR A 166 -5.80 6.78 12.80
C THR A 166 -4.82 6.56 11.64
N ILE A 167 -3.70 7.27 11.63
CA ILE A 167 -2.69 7.11 10.58
C ILE A 167 -2.02 5.74 10.66
N SER A 168 -1.82 5.19 11.87
CA SER A 168 -1.09 3.93 12.06
C SER A 168 -1.79 2.76 11.38
N TRP A 169 -3.13 2.69 11.45
CA TRP A 169 -3.86 1.58 10.83
C TRP A 169 -3.87 1.65 9.30
N TYR A 170 -3.96 2.84 8.69
CA TYR A 170 -3.82 2.99 7.24
C TYR A 170 -2.44 2.55 6.76
N MET A 171 -1.38 2.87 7.52
CA MET A 171 -0.02 2.44 7.19
C MET A 171 0.14 0.92 7.30
N LEU A 172 -0.44 0.29 8.32
CA LEU A 172 -0.40 -1.16 8.52
C LEU A 172 -1.18 -1.91 7.44
N ARG A 173 -2.36 -1.41 7.08
CA ARG A 173 -3.17 -1.97 5.98
C ARG A 173 -2.49 -1.77 4.63
N THR A 174 -1.86 -0.62 4.38
CA THR A 174 -1.07 -0.37 3.16
C THR A 174 0.15 -1.29 3.12
N SER A 175 0.83 -1.50 4.26
CA SER A 175 1.93 -2.47 4.38
C SER A 175 1.46 -3.89 4.04
N THR A 176 0.23 -4.24 4.39
CA THR A 176 -0.39 -5.53 4.00
C THR A 176 -0.56 -5.63 2.50
N VAL A 177 -1.12 -4.60 1.85
CA VAL A 177 -1.30 -4.56 0.39
C VAL A 177 0.04 -4.63 -0.35
N LEU A 178 1.03 -3.83 0.07
CA LEU A 178 2.39 -3.86 -0.48
C LEU A 178 3.03 -5.24 -0.35
N PHE A 179 2.89 -5.85 0.83
CA PHE A 179 3.46 -7.16 1.08
C PHE A 179 2.84 -8.23 0.18
N TYR A 180 1.51 -8.24 0.01
CA TYR A 180 0.85 -9.16 -0.94
C TYR A 180 1.29 -8.93 -2.38
N TRP A 181 1.34 -7.66 -2.80
CA TRP A 181 1.77 -7.30 -4.15
C TRP A 181 3.19 -7.79 -4.43
N LEU A 182 4.14 -7.58 -3.50
CA LEU A 182 5.50 -8.12 -3.62
C LEU A 182 5.51 -9.65 -3.57
N ALA A 183 4.73 -10.26 -2.68
CA ALA A 183 4.66 -11.71 -2.56
C ALA A 183 4.24 -12.40 -3.86
N GLU A 184 3.28 -11.82 -4.59
CA GLU A 184 2.85 -12.33 -5.89
C GLU A 184 3.98 -12.28 -6.94
N MET A 185 4.81 -11.24 -6.92
CA MET A 185 5.97 -11.15 -7.83
C MET A 185 7.02 -12.24 -7.55
N LEU A 186 7.21 -12.58 -6.28
CA LEU A 186 8.29 -13.46 -5.83
C LEU A 186 8.05 -14.94 -6.14
N GLN A 187 6.80 -15.33 -6.45
CA GLN A 187 6.42 -16.74 -6.64
C GLN A 187 7.00 -17.40 -7.89
N TYR A 188 7.50 -16.62 -8.87
CA TYR A 188 7.80 -17.18 -10.18
C TYR A 188 9.29 -17.33 -10.50
N ASN A 189 10.19 -16.42 -10.10
CA ASN A 189 11.64 -16.53 -10.41
C ASN A 189 12.60 -15.80 -9.46
N LEU A 190 12.12 -15.18 -8.38
CA LEU A 190 12.91 -14.29 -7.51
C LEU A 190 13.01 -14.82 -6.09
N LEU A 191 13.24 -16.13 -5.96
CA LEU A 191 13.31 -16.82 -4.66
C LEU A 191 14.44 -16.28 -3.77
N ASP A 192 15.48 -15.69 -4.36
CA ASP A 192 16.57 -15.06 -3.64
C ASP A 192 16.16 -13.76 -2.91
N LEU A 193 15.06 -13.13 -3.33
CA LEU A 193 14.48 -11.94 -2.68
C LEU A 193 13.47 -12.27 -1.59
N VAL A 194 13.07 -13.54 -1.44
CA VAL A 194 12.15 -13.97 -0.39
C VAL A 194 12.68 -13.63 1.01
N PRO A 195 13.93 -13.96 1.38
CA PRO A 195 14.42 -13.72 2.73
C PRO A 195 14.39 -12.24 3.11
N ILE A 196 14.78 -11.32 2.21
CA ILE A 196 14.76 -9.88 2.50
C ILE A 196 13.33 -9.35 2.65
N THR A 197 12.39 -9.79 1.82
CA THR A 197 10.98 -9.39 1.90
C THR A 197 10.34 -9.88 3.21
N VAL A 198 10.57 -11.15 3.56
CA VAL A 198 10.07 -11.71 4.84
C VAL A 198 10.71 -11.02 6.03
N ARG A 199 12.04 -10.81 6.01
CA ARG A 199 12.76 -10.08 7.07
C ARG A 199 12.13 -8.72 7.32
N THR A 200 11.92 -7.97 6.24
CA THR A 200 11.34 -6.62 6.29
C THR A 200 9.92 -6.68 6.87
N GLY A 201 9.11 -7.64 6.45
CA GLY A 201 7.76 -7.85 6.98
C GLY A 201 7.73 -8.15 8.49
N LEU A 202 8.63 -9.03 8.95
CA LEU A 202 8.79 -9.38 10.36
C LEU A 202 9.35 -8.21 11.19
N GLU A 203 10.33 -7.47 10.68
CA GLU A 203 10.85 -6.26 11.33
C GLU A 203 9.76 -5.19 11.46
N ARG A 204 8.85 -5.07 10.49
CA ARG A 204 7.67 -4.20 10.63
C ARG A 204 6.79 -4.63 11.79
N LEU A 205 6.48 -5.92 11.90
CA LEU A 205 5.66 -6.46 13.01
C LEU A 205 6.27 -6.18 14.38
N TRP A 206 7.58 -6.36 14.51
CA TRP A 206 8.30 -6.02 15.74
C TRP A 206 8.15 -4.56 16.13
N ARG A 207 8.31 -3.65 15.17
CA ARG A 207 8.19 -2.21 15.43
C ARG A 207 6.78 -1.80 15.84
N GLU A 208 5.75 -2.39 15.24
CA GLU A 208 4.36 -2.17 15.68
C GLU A 208 4.18 -2.66 17.12
N PHE A 209 4.68 -3.86 17.44
CA PHE A 209 4.55 -4.42 18.79
C PHE A 209 5.29 -3.58 19.86
N ASP A 210 6.52 -3.15 19.58
CA ASP A 210 7.30 -2.36 20.53
C ASP A 210 6.63 -0.99 20.81
N GLN A 211 5.80 -0.50 19.88
CA GLN A 211 4.95 0.67 20.10
C GLN A 211 3.68 0.33 20.87
N ASP A 212 3.03 -0.79 20.59
CA ASP A 212 1.81 -1.22 21.30
C ASP A 212 2.04 -1.42 22.79
N ALA A 213 3.23 -1.87 23.19
CA ALA A 213 3.63 -2.01 24.59
C ALA A 213 3.58 -0.68 25.37
N GLU A 214 3.65 0.46 24.68
CA GLU A 214 3.53 1.79 25.27
C GLU A 214 2.09 2.35 25.26
N TYR A 215 1.17 1.84 24.42
CA TYR A 215 -0.09 2.56 24.11
C TYR A 215 -1.40 1.78 24.19
N HIS A 216 -1.44 0.55 24.72
CA HIS A 216 -2.70 -0.20 24.94
C HIS A 216 -3.58 -0.24 23.67
N VAL A 217 -3.07 -0.92 22.63
CA VAL A 217 -3.84 -1.14 21.40
C VAL A 217 -5.04 -2.04 21.70
N TYR A 218 -6.22 -1.44 21.68
CA TYR A 218 -7.51 -2.11 21.82
C TYR A 218 -8.40 -1.70 20.63
N GLY A 219 -9.20 -2.64 20.11
CA GLY A 219 -10.15 -2.41 19.02
C GLY A 219 -9.57 -2.66 17.62
N ASP A 220 -10.00 -1.86 16.63
CA ASP A 220 -9.73 -2.06 15.19
C ASP A 220 -8.25 -2.22 14.83
N MET A 221 -7.33 -1.59 15.57
CA MET A 221 -5.89 -1.69 15.29
C MET A 221 -5.34 -3.11 15.59
N GLY A 222 -5.90 -3.81 16.58
CA GLY A 222 -5.58 -5.22 16.85
C GLY A 222 -6.00 -6.14 15.69
N ASP A 223 -7.15 -5.89 15.07
CA ASP A 223 -7.60 -6.63 13.88
C ASP A 223 -6.69 -6.41 12.67
N HIS A 224 -6.28 -5.16 12.41
CA HIS A 224 -5.35 -4.87 11.31
C HIS A 224 -3.98 -5.50 11.55
N PHE A 225 -3.49 -5.48 12.79
CA PHE A 225 -2.26 -6.16 13.16
C PHE A 225 -2.36 -7.68 12.97
N ARG A 226 -3.47 -8.31 13.39
CA ARG A 226 -3.74 -9.74 13.13
C ARG A 226 -3.76 -10.05 11.64
N MET A 227 -4.41 -9.23 10.83
CA MET A 227 -4.47 -9.39 9.38
C MET A 227 -3.07 -9.30 8.75
N TYR A 228 -2.28 -8.29 9.12
CA TYR A 228 -0.93 -8.15 8.60
C TYR A 228 -0.03 -9.32 9.03
N SER A 229 -0.07 -9.69 10.32
CA SER A 229 0.67 -10.85 10.86
C SER A 229 0.33 -12.13 10.10
N SER A 230 -0.97 -12.41 9.93
CA SER A 230 -1.47 -13.58 9.21
C SER A 230 -1.00 -13.58 7.75
N SER A 231 -0.90 -12.40 7.13
CA SER A 231 -0.43 -12.24 5.77
C SER A 231 1.05 -12.59 5.63
N VAL A 232 1.88 -12.11 6.55
CA VAL A 232 3.31 -12.44 6.61
C VAL A 232 3.52 -13.94 6.79
N PHE A 233 2.87 -14.56 7.77
CA PHE A 233 3.03 -15.99 8.02
C PHE A 233 2.47 -16.88 6.90
N ARG A 234 1.33 -16.52 6.31
CA ARG A 234 0.75 -17.26 5.18
C ARG A 234 1.65 -17.22 3.94
N MET A 235 2.27 -16.08 3.66
CA MET A 235 3.27 -16.01 2.59
C MET A 235 4.46 -16.91 2.90
N MET A 236 4.99 -16.86 4.13
CA MET A 236 6.11 -17.71 4.52
C MET A 236 5.78 -19.19 4.31
N GLU A 237 4.58 -19.62 4.71
CA GLU A 237 4.08 -20.97 4.47
C GLU A 237 4.05 -21.32 2.97
N ASN A 238 3.45 -20.46 2.15
CA ASN A 238 3.34 -20.68 0.70
C ASN A 238 4.70 -20.75 0.03
N VAL A 239 5.62 -19.87 0.42
CA VAL A 239 6.94 -19.77 -0.19
C VAL A 239 7.82 -20.94 0.26
N LEU A 240 7.76 -21.38 1.51
CA LEU A 240 8.49 -22.56 1.99
C LEU A 240 8.20 -23.83 1.18
N ARG A 241 6.99 -23.96 0.61
CA ARG A 241 6.60 -25.08 -0.25
C ARG A 241 7.31 -25.11 -1.60
N VAL A 242 7.81 -23.96 -2.08
CA VAL A 242 8.42 -23.80 -3.41
C VAL A 242 9.91 -23.45 -3.37
N LEU A 243 10.46 -23.09 -2.20
CA LEU A 243 11.89 -22.82 -2.04
C LEU A 243 12.74 -24.08 -2.12
N ASP A 244 13.88 -23.98 -2.80
CA ASP A 244 14.93 -24.99 -2.71
C ASP A 244 15.64 -24.97 -1.33
N ALA A 245 16.42 -26.01 -1.04
CA ALA A 245 17.10 -26.17 0.24
C ALA A 245 18.05 -25.01 0.60
N LYS A 246 18.67 -24.37 -0.40
CA LYS A 246 19.57 -23.22 -0.18
C LYS A 246 18.76 -22.02 0.33
N HIS A 247 17.68 -21.67 -0.36
CA HIS A 247 16.85 -20.53 0.00
C HIS A 247 16.04 -20.80 1.29
N GLN A 248 15.65 -22.05 1.56
CA GLN A 248 15.09 -22.45 2.85
C GLN A 248 16.07 -22.18 4.00
N GLY A 249 17.35 -22.53 3.84
CA GLY A 249 18.39 -22.25 4.83
C GLY A 249 18.59 -20.75 5.07
N MET A 250 18.54 -19.93 4.01
CA MET A 250 18.62 -18.46 4.13
C MET A 250 17.40 -17.88 4.87
N LEU A 251 16.21 -18.38 4.56
CA LEU A 251 14.97 -17.96 5.23
C LEU A 251 14.96 -18.38 6.69
N ALA A 252 15.38 -19.60 7.01
CA ALA A 252 15.49 -20.09 8.39
C ALA A 252 16.47 -19.24 9.21
N LYS A 253 17.64 -18.91 8.65
CA LYS A 253 18.59 -17.99 9.30
C LYS A 253 17.95 -16.62 9.53
N THR A 254 17.28 -16.08 8.54
CA THR A 254 16.57 -14.80 8.65
C THR A 254 15.52 -14.80 9.76
N MET A 255 14.74 -15.88 9.87
CA MET A 255 13.73 -16.05 10.92
C MET A 255 14.36 -16.10 12.32
N LEU A 256 15.53 -16.73 12.46
CA LEU A 256 16.29 -16.75 13.72
C LEU A 256 16.86 -15.37 14.05
N ASP A 257 17.45 -14.68 13.07
CA ASP A 257 18.06 -13.35 13.24
C ASP A 257 17.02 -12.29 13.68
N VAL A 258 15.74 -12.48 13.33
CA VAL A 258 14.62 -11.59 13.72
C VAL A 258 13.88 -12.10 14.97
N ASP A 259 14.34 -13.15 15.64
CA ASP A 259 13.64 -13.78 16.77
C ASP A 259 12.16 -14.07 16.49
N VAL A 260 11.88 -14.82 15.41
CA VAL A 260 10.50 -15.12 15.00
C VAL A 260 9.69 -15.81 16.11
N TYR A 261 10.33 -16.61 16.96
CA TYR A 261 9.65 -17.31 18.05
C TYR A 261 9.21 -16.34 19.15
N GLY A 262 10.06 -15.37 19.51
CA GLY A 262 9.69 -14.28 20.40
C GLY A 262 8.53 -13.46 19.84
N LEU A 263 8.55 -13.16 18.53
CA LEU A 263 7.46 -12.46 17.86
C LEU A 263 6.14 -13.26 17.91
N ILE A 264 6.16 -14.54 17.53
CA ILE A 264 4.97 -15.40 17.59
C ILE A 264 4.39 -15.45 19.01
N GLY A 265 5.24 -15.64 20.02
CA GLY A 265 4.82 -15.64 21.42
C GLY A 265 4.11 -14.35 21.82
N ARG A 266 4.65 -13.20 21.41
CA ARG A 266 4.07 -11.87 21.63
C ARG A 266 2.73 -11.68 20.93
N ILE A 267 2.62 -12.10 19.67
CA ILE A 267 1.37 -12.05 18.89
C ILE A 267 0.29 -12.89 19.57
N LEU A 268 0.62 -14.11 19.97
CA LEU A 268 -0.31 -14.99 20.69
C LEU A 268 -0.74 -14.38 22.02
N MET A 269 0.17 -13.76 22.77
CA MET A 269 -0.17 -13.06 24.01
C MET A 269 -1.17 -11.92 23.79
N MET A 270 -1.03 -11.11 22.73
CA MET A 270 -2.02 -10.06 22.43
C MET A 270 -3.39 -10.66 22.11
N ILE A 271 -3.44 -11.68 21.25
CA ILE A 271 -4.69 -12.36 20.89
C ILE A 271 -5.38 -12.93 22.14
N THR A 272 -4.62 -13.48 23.09
CA THR A 272 -5.19 -14.02 24.35
C THR A 272 -5.60 -12.95 25.37
N ARG A 273 -4.98 -11.76 25.34
CA ARG A 273 -5.33 -10.64 26.23
C ARG A 273 -6.59 -9.90 25.77
N GLU A 274 -6.93 -10.01 24.50
CA GLU A 274 -8.17 -9.49 23.91
C GLU A 274 -9.36 -10.48 24.00
N GLY A 275 -9.26 -11.54 24.81
CA GLY A 275 -10.37 -12.45 25.09
C GLY A 275 -11.54 -11.74 25.81
N PRO A 276 -12.78 -12.26 25.65
CA PRO A 276 -14.06 -11.53 25.63
C PRO A 276 -14.34 -10.60 26.82
#